data_AF-A0AAV1JBB8-F1
#
_entry.id   AF-A0AAV1JBB8-F1
#
_cell.length_a   1.000
_cell.length_b   1.000
_cell.length_c   1.000
_cell.angle_alpha   90.00
_cell.angle_beta   90.00
_cell.angle_gamma   90.00
#
_symmetry.space_group_name_H-M   'P 1'
#
loop_
_entity.id
_entity.type
_entity.pdbx_description
1 polymer ?
#
loop_
_entity_poly.entity_id
_entity_poly.type
_entity_poly.pdbx_seq_one_letter_code
_entity_poly.pdbx_strand_id
1 'polypeptide(L)'
;MDQDTAKKLLIDGGTFVFLGVPQETQFGIDMQCWNTDDDFRGIKMIPPGLHYIHYAGVSKGTGDVSPRSGFMHYFHKKEFLVKLWNKDLEDMSKDEVTDESIQRLKDNLMNLDRHLAPYPYEIWQKWKLLSSQITDDLAKKLSPESGMIRASVELLSTTDEDRPRGVKSASIDSNVSGSENNSEESSTSGQSVAKRFKRITAAEREDAMLPSLKPVPGASMRFTEIPHDKYPPGSTPEVITKHYLDQSYTLELMIAQQDEPLHIIGELQFAYLCFLIGHSLEAFEHWKNLVILLCSCDDAIHKYHTVFFHFIRTIEIQIDEMPEDFLADIVMNKNLVYKKLREFFKTAYWDFTGLDSDEEDERPVIVRIDGPGDC
;
A
#
# COMPACT_ATOMS: atom_id res chain seq x y z
N MET A 1 -7.46 29.01 -9.45
CA MET A 1 -6.14 29.59 -9.07
C MET A 1 -6.02 30.97 -9.69
N ASP A 2 -5.56 31.98 -8.96
CA ASP A 2 -5.28 33.30 -9.52
C ASP A 2 -3.97 33.32 -10.32
N GLN A 3 -3.79 34.33 -11.17
CA GLN A 3 -2.68 34.41 -12.10
C GLN A 3 -1.31 34.59 -11.42
N ASP A 4 -1.25 35.25 -10.27
CA ASP A 4 0.02 35.50 -9.59
C ASP A 4 0.51 34.26 -8.84
N THR A 5 -0.42 33.50 -8.24
CA THR A 5 -0.13 32.17 -7.70
C THR A 5 0.38 31.22 -8.80
N ALA A 6 -0.25 31.22 -9.98
CA ALA A 6 0.19 30.38 -11.11
C ALA A 6 1.62 30.72 -11.56
N LYS A 7 1.98 32.01 -11.68
CA LYS A 7 3.35 32.43 -12.01
C LYS A 7 4.36 31.97 -10.98
N LYS A 8 4.01 32.04 -9.69
CA LYS A 8 4.89 31.59 -8.60
C LYS A 8 5.11 30.08 -8.67
N LEU A 9 4.05 29.31 -8.89
CA LEU A 9 4.12 27.86 -9.00
C LEU A 9 4.85 27.39 -10.26
N LEU A 10 4.78 28.16 -11.35
CA LEU A 10 5.59 27.90 -12.55
C LEU A 10 7.09 28.03 -12.28
N ILE A 11 7.49 28.92 -11.37
CA ILE A 11 8.88 29.17 -11.01
C ILE A 11 9.37 28.21 -9.93
N ASP A 12 8.54 27.93 -8.92
CA ASP A 12 8.94 27.20 -7.71
C ASP A 12 8.53 25.71 -7.73
N GLY A 13 7.54 25.36 -8.54
CA GLY A 13 7.04 23.99 -8.68
C GLY A 13 7.97 23.10 -9.50
N GLY A 14 7.84 21.79 -9.29
CA GLY A 14 8.48 20.77 -10.10
C GLY A 14 7.85 20.67 -11.49
N THR A 15 8.60 20.07 -12.41
CA THR A 15 8.15 19.72 -13.75
C THR A 15 8.51 18.27 -14.02
N PHE A 16 7.52 17.51 -14.47
CA PHE A 16 7.68 16.15 -14.95
C PHE A 16 7.48 16.12 -16.46
N VAL A 17 8.45 15.60 -17.20
CA VAL A 17 8.39 15.46 -18.65
C VAL A 17 8.38 13.97 -18.99
N PHE A 18 7.40 13.55 -19.79
CA PHE A 18 7.27 12.18 -20.26
C PHE A 18 7.26 12.14 -21.79
N LEU A 19 8.38 11.75 -22.39
CA LEU A 19 8.56 11.82 -23.83
C LEU A 19 8.20 10.51 -24.53
N GLY A 20 7.53 10.62 -25.68
CA GLY A 20 7.23 9.47 -26.53
C GLY A 20 6.02 8.65 -26.11
N VAL A 21 5.27 9.11 -25.10
CA VAL A 21 4.03 8.48 -24.65
C VAL A 21 3.02 8.47 -25.80
N PRO A 22 2.40 7.33 -26.13
CA PRO A 22 1.37 7.26 -27.15
C PRO A 22 0.13 8.09 -26.77
N GLN A 23 -0.58 8.62 -27.77
CA GLN A 23 -1.94 9.17 -27.59
C GLN A 23 -2.88 8.11 -27.04
N GLU A 24 -3.89 8.55 -26.28
CA GLU A 24 -4.88 7.74 -25.56
C GLU A 24 -4.32 6.87 -24.44
N THR A 25 -3.03 6.98 -24.10
CA THR A 25 -2.50 6.35 -22.88
C THR A 25 -3.19 6.98 -21.68
N GLN A 26 -3.70 6.18 -20.76
CA GLN A 26 -4.16 6.72 -19.48
C GLN A 26 -2.94 7.16 -18.70
N PHE A 27 -2.85 8.45 -18.38
CA PHE A 27 -1.80 9.04 -17.58
C PHE A 27 -2.42 9.76 -16.39
N GLY A 28 -1.81 9.60 -15.23
CA GLY A 28 -2.25 10.27 -14.03
C GLY A 28 -1.12 10.69 -13.10
N ILE A 29 -1.47 11.67 -12.27
CA ILE A 29 -0.67 12.12 -11.15
C ILE A 29 -1.59 12.23 -9.95
N ASP A 30 -1.18 11.60 -8.85
CA ASP A 30 -1.95 11.47 -7.63
C ASP A 30 -3.35 10.89 -7.92
N MET A 31 -4.40 11.56 -7.45
CA MET A 31 -5.80 11.12 -7.57
C MET A 31 -6.41 11.39 -8.96
N GLN A 32 -5.70 12.05 -9.88
CA GLN A 32 -6.24 12.43 -11.18
C GLN A 32 -5.65 11.61 -12.32
N CYS A 33 -6.49 11.27 -13.29
CA CYS A 33 -6.13 10.47 -14.45
C CYS A 33 -6.89 10.97 -15.69
N TRP A 34 -6.20 11.03 -16.82
CA TRP A 34 -6.74 11.45 -18.11
C TRP A 34 -6.13 10.62 -19.23
N ASN A 35 -6.73 10.68 -20.42
CA ASN A 35 -6.11 10.16 -21.64
C ASN A 35 -5.15 11.21 -22.20
N THR A 36 -3.96 10.78 -22.61
CA THR A 36 -2.96 11.64 -23.25
C THR A 36 -3.40 12.05 -24.65
N ASP A 37 -3.19 13.32 -24.99
CA ASP A 37 -3.32 13.81 -26.36
C ASP A 37 -2.00 13.63 -27.14
N ASP A 38 -2.01 13.80 -28.46
CA ASP A 38 -0.86 13.68 -29.36
C ASP A 38 0.31 14.59 -28.95
N ASP A 39 -0.04 15.75 -28.39
CA ASP A 39 0.88 16.79 -27.98
C ASP A 39 1.21 16.79 -26.49
N PHE A 40 0.70 15.83 -25.71
CA PHE A 40 1.02 15.73 -24.29
C PHE A 40 2.49 15.37 -24.07
N ARG A 41 3.18 16.10 -23.18
CA ARG A 41 4.59 15.86 -22.84
C ARG A 41 4.88 15.86 -21.33
N GLY A 42 3.87 15.99 -20.47
CA GLY A 42 4.05 15.90 -19.01
C GLY A 42 3.27 16.94 -18.21
N ILE A 43 3.68 17.14 -16.95
CA ILE A 43 3.00 17.98 -15.94
C ILE A 43 3.95 19.07 -15.43
N LYS A 44 3.44 20.29 -15.26
CA LYS A 44 4.15 21.43 -14.67
C LYS A 44 3.48 21.92 -13.39
N MET A 45 4.20 22.75 -12.64
CA MET A 45 3.71 23.33 -11.38
C MET A 45 3.40 22.26 -10.34
N ILE A 46 4.22 21.21 -10.26
CA ILE A 46 4.05 20.15 -9.26
C ILE A 46 4.49 20.72 -7.90
N PRO A 47 3.62 20.72 -6.87
CA PRO A 47 4.04 21.20 -5.56
C PRO A 47 5.16 20.31 -4.98
N PRO A 48 6.04 20.85 -4.12
CA PRO A 48 7.03 20.01 -3.44
C PRO A 48 6.35 19.00 -2.50
N GLY A 49 6.85 17.77 -2.48
CA GLY A 49 6.30 16.66 -1.69
C GLY A 49 6.23 15.36 -2.48
N LEU A 50 5.71 14.33 -1.84
CA LEU A 50 5.47 13.04 -2.49
C LEU A 50 4.36 13.17 -3.55
N HIS A 51 4.56 12.55 -4.70
CA HIS A 51 3.56 12.43 -5.76
C HIS A 51 3.58 11.02 -6.35
N TYR A 52 2.42 10.53 -6.76
CA TYR A 52 2.31 9.23 -7.44
C TYR A 52 2.05 9.43 -8.92
N ILE A 53 3.03 9.12 -9.76
CA ILE A 53 2.87 9.18 -11.23
C ILE A 53 2.52 7.78 -11.72
N HIS A 54 1.43 7.67 -12.46
CA HIS A 54 0.93 6.39 -12.94
C HIS A 54 0.41 6.48 -14.36
N TYR A 55 0.40 5.34 -15.04
CA TYR A 55 -0.06 5.22 -16.41
C TYR A 55 -0.58 3.80 -16.70
N ALA A 56 -1.39 3.69 -17.74
CA ALA A 56 -1.84 2.43 -18.32
C ALA A 56 -1.97 2.60 -19.84
N GLY A 57 -1.42 1.64 -20.59
CA GLY A 57 -1.57 1.60 -22.03
C GLY A 57 -3.02 1.31 -22.42
N VAL A 58 -3.45 1.84 -23.56
CA VAL A 58 -4.81 1.61 -24.09
C VAL A 58 -4.71 1.02 -25.49
N SER A 59 -5.38 -0.11 -25.69
CA SER A 59 -5.47 -0.78 -26.98
C SER A 59 -6.26 0.07 -27.98
N LYS A 60 -5.63 0.45 -29.09
CA LYS A 60 -6.28 1.24 -30.15
C LYS A 60 -7.45 0.51 -30.85
N GLY A 61 -7.44 -0.82 -30.82
CA GLY A 61 -8.46 -1.63 -31.50
C GLY A 61 -9.70 -1.88 -30.65
N THR A 62 -9.49 -2.23 -29.38
CA THR A 62 -10.57 -2.66 -28.47
C THR A 62 -10.95 -1.61 -27.44
N GLY A 63 -10.07 -0.62 -27.18
CA GLY A 63 -10.24 0.34 -26.08
C GLY A 63 -9.91 -0.23 -24.70
N ASP A 64 -9.40 -1.48 -24.64
CA ASP A 64 -9.04 -2.11 -23.37
C ASP A 64 -7.84 -1.41 -22.73
N VAL A 65 -7.91 -1.22 -21.42
CA VAL A 65 -6.88 -0.56 -20.62
C VAL A 65 -6.01 -1.63 -19.96
N SER A 66 -4.68 -1.48 -20.07
CA SER A 66 -3.74 -2.39 -19.45
C SER A 66 -3.67 -2.21 -17.91
N PRO A 67 -3.12 -3.18 -17.17
CA PRO A 67 -2.86 -3.01 -15.75
C PRO A 67 -2.00 -1.77 -15.48
N ARG A 68 -2.38 -0.99 -14.47
CA ARG A 68 -1.71 0.26 -14.14
C ARG A 68 -0.30 0.02 -13.63
N SER A 69 0.59 0.91 -14.03
CA SER A 69 1.98 0.96 -13.63
C SER A 69 2.33 2.37 -13.20
N GLY A 70 3.28 2.54 -12.28
CA GLY A 70 3.66 3.87 -11.83
C GLY A 70 4.83 3.86 -10.87
N PHE A 71 5.18 5.02 -10.34
CA PHE A 71 6.24 5.18 -9.36
C PHE A 71 5.94 6.36 -8.44
N MET A 72 6.39 6.24 -7.20
CA MET A 72 6.33 7.31 -6.21
C MET A 72 7.59 8.19 -6.36
N HIS A 73 7.41 9.50 -6.37
CA HIS A 73 8.52 10.45 -6.46
C HIS A 73 8.32 11.61 -5.50
N TYR A 74 9.37 11.94 -4.74
CA TYR A 74 9.36 13.10 -3.87
C TYR A 74 9.92 14.31 -4.61
N PHE A 75 9.04 15.21 -5.06
CA PHE A 75 9.44 16.40 -5.80
C PHE A 75 10.05 17.45 -4.86
N HIS A 76 11.26 17.90 -5.18
CA HIS A 76 11.88 19.07 -4.58
C HIS A 76 11.49 20.35 -5.35
N LYS A 77 11.68 21.52 -4.70
CA LYS A 77 11.42 22.81 -5.34
C LYS A 77 12.22 22.93 -6.64
N LYS A 78 11.55 23.32 -7.73
CA LYS A 78 12.14 23.52 -9.07
C LYS A 78 12.78 22.25 -9.67
N GLU A 79 12.42 21.08 -9.17
CA GLU A 79 12.92 19.83 -9.73
C GLU A 79 12.39 19.62 -11.15
N PHE A 80 13.22 19.05 -12.01
CA PHE A 80 12.89 18.78 -13.40
C PHE A 80 13.21 17.32 -13.71
N LEU A 81 12.17 16.48 -13.69
CA LEU A 81 12.25 15.04 -13.89
C LEU A 81 11.87 14.70 -15.32
N VAL A 82 12.71 13.94 -16.02
CA VAL A 82 12.46 13.49 -17.40
C VAL A 82 12.45 11.97 -17.46
N LYS A 83 11.41 11.42 -18.10
CA LYS A 83 11.27 9.99 -18.39
C LYS A 83 10.92 9.79 -19.86
N LEU A 84 11.25 8.62 -20.39
CA LEU A 84 11.00 8.23 -21.77
C LEU A 84 10.04 7.05 -21.80
N TRP A 85 9.19 6.99 -22.81
CA TRP A 85 8.38 5.82 -23.12
C TRP A 85 9.17 4.85 -24.02
N ASN A 86 9.19 3.58 -23.65
CA ASN A 86 9.68 2.50 -24.50
C ASN A 86 8.50 1.89 -25.26
N LYS A 87 8.49 2.05 -26.59
CA LYS A 87 7.41 1.58 -27.45
C LYS A 87 7.36 0.05 -27.57
N ASP A 88 8.50 -0.63 -27.46
CA ASP A 88 8.57 -2.08 -27.64
C ASP A 88 8.07 -2.80 -26.39
N LEU A 89 8.32 -2.23 -25.21
CA LEU A 89 7.84 -2.75 -23.93
C LEU A 89 6.46 -2.20 -23.53
N GLU A 90 5.94 -1.20 -24.25
CA GLU A 90 4.76 -0.42 -23.88
C GLU A 90 4.81 0.07 -22.42
N ASP A 91 5.96 0.60 -22.04
CA ASP A 91 6.28 0.88 -20.64
C ASP A 91 7.27 2.06 -20.50
N MET A 92 7.43 2.61 -19.31
CA MET A 92 8.47 3.61 -19.05
C MET A 92 9.86 2.99 -19.23
N SER A 93 10.72 3.66 -19.99
CA SER A 93 12.09 3.21 -20.22
C SER A 93 12.91 3.24 -18.92
N LYS A 94 13.77 2.24 -18.77
CA LYS A 94 14.80 2.17 -17.74
C LYS A 94 16.04 3.00 -18.09
N ASP A 95 16.13 3.50 -19.32
CA ASP A 95 17.25 4.29 -19.78
C ASP A 95 17.30 5.64 -19.05
N GLU A 96 18.47 5.98 -18.53
CA GLU A 96 18.70 7.30 -17.96
C GLU A 96 18.81 8.35 -19.07
N VAL A 97 18.13 9.48 -18.88
CA VAL A 97 18.23 10.62 -19.78
C VAL A 97 19.47 11.43 -19.41
N THR A 98 20.37 11.65 -20.36
CA THR A 98 21.62 12.36 -20.07
C THR A 98 21.38 13.80 -19.61
N ASP A 99 22.27 14.31 -18.75
CA ASP A 99 22.19 15.67 -18.22
C ASP A 99 22.16 16.74 -19.32
N GLU A 100 22.87 16.52 -20.44
CA GLU A 100 22.84 17.44 -21.58
C GLU A 100 21.46 17.47 -22.24
N SER A 101 20.79 16.33 -22.31
CA SER A 101 19.45 16.22 -22.88
C SER A 101 18.42 16.90 -21.97
N ILE A 102 18.54 16.71 -20.65
CA ILE A 102 17.73 17.42 -19.65
C ILE A 102 17.97 18.93 -19.74
N GLN A 103 19.22 19.37 -19.87
CA GLN A 103 19.54 20.79 -19.97
C GLN A 103 18.97 21.41 -21.25
N ARG A 104 19.05 20.71 -22.39
CA ARG A 104 18.41 21.17 -23.65
C ARG A 104 16.90 21.32 -23.52
N LEU A 105 16.23 20.43 -22.79
CA LEU A 105 14.78 20.53 -22.52
C LEU A 105 14.47 21.74 -21.62
N LYS A 106 15.29 21.99 -20.59
CA LYS A 106 15.19 23.16 -19.72
C LYS A 106 15.39 24.47 -20.49
N ASP A 107 16.40 24.52 -21.36
CA ASP A 107 16.68 25.71 -22.18
C ASP A 107 15.54 25.99 -23.18
N ASN A 108 14.84 24.94 -23.63
CA ASN A 108 13.69 25.01 -24.51
C ASN A 108 12.34 25.03 -23.78
N LEU A 109 12.31 25.31 -22.47
CA LEU A 109 11.11 25.20 -21.63
C LEU A 109 9.94 26.05 -22.15
N MET A 110 10.20 27.23 -22.72
CA MET A 110 9.16 28.10 -23.28
C MET A 110 8.36 27.45 -24.41
N ASN A 111 9.02 26.62 -25.25
CA ASN A 111 8.33 25.87 -26.30
C ASN A 111 7.69 24.59 -25.75
N LEU A 112 8.29 23.99 -24.71
CA LEU A 112 7.75 22.81 -24.05
C LEU A 112 6.50 23.14 -23.23
N ASP A 113 6.40 24.32 -22.64
CA ASP A 113 5.36 24.73 -21.69
C ASP A 113 3.92 24.55 -22.21
N ARG A 114 3.71 24.75 -23.52
CA ARG A 114 2.41 24.57 -24.18
C ARG A 114 1.94 23.11 -24.21
N HIS A 115 2.87 22.17 -24.05
CA HIS A 115 2.65 20.71 -24.09
C HIS A 115 2.59 20.10 -22.69
N LEU A 116 2.75 20.92 -21.63
CA LEU A 116 2.73 20.49 -20.24
C LEU A 116 1.41 20.91 -19.60
N ALA A 117 0.69 19.93 -19.05
CA ALA A 117 -0.54 20.21 -18.32
C ALA A 117 -0.23 20.75 -16.92
N PRO A 118 -1.02 21.70 -16.40
CA PRO A 118 -0.87 22.17 -15.02
C PRO A 118 -1.23 21.05 -14.03
N TYR A 119 -0.52 20.96 -12.90
CA TYR A 119 -0.92 20.09 -11.79
C TYR A 119 -2.35 20.46 -11.29
N PRO A 120 -3.21 19.47 -11.00
CA PRO A 120 -4.59 19.69 -10.57
C PRO A 120 -4.67 20.13 -9.10
N TYR A 121 -4.57 21.43 -8.82
CA TYR A 121 -4.55 21.96 -7.45
C TYR A 121 -5.85 21.76 -6.66
N GLU A 122 -6.95 21.42 -7.34
CA GLU A 122 -8.24 21.10 -6.73
C GLU A 122 -8.14 19.89 -5.78
N ILE A 123 -7.26 18.94 -6.08
CA ILE A 123 -7.04 17.74 -5.26
C ILE A 123 -5.91 17.89 -4.23
N TRP A 124 -5.13 18.97 -4.28
CA TRP A 124 -3.86 19.05 -3.56
C TRP A 124 -3.99 18.94 -2.04
N GLN A 125 -5.01 19.59 -1.46
CA GLN A 125 -5.25 19.53 -0.01
C GLN A 125 -5.57 18.11 0.44
N LYS A 126 -6.40 17.41 -0.33
CA LYS A 126 -6.77 16.02 -0.10
C LYS A 126 -5.55 15.09 -0.23
N TRP A 127 -4.76 15.28 -1.28
CA TRP A 127 -3.52 14.52 -1.48
C TRP A 127 -2.55 14.66 -0.30
N LYS A 128 -2.37 15.89 0.22
CA LYS A 128 -1.55 16.14 1.41
C LYS A 128 -2.03 15.40 2.65
N LEU A 129 -3.34 15.25 2.82
CA LEU A 129 -3.91 14.52 3.94
C LEU A 129 -3.69 13.00 3.78
N LEU A 130 -3.92 12.47 2.58
CA LEU A 130 -3.73 11.05 2.25
C LEU A 130 -2.28 10.58 2.33
N SER A 131 -1.31 11.49 2.15
CA SER A 131 0.13 11.19 2.15
C SER A 131 0.91 11.82 3.33
N SER A 132 0.20 12.35 4.34
CA SER A 132 0.80 13.18 5.40
C SER A 132 1.91 12.52 6.23
N GLN A 133 1.91 11.18 6.32
CA GLN A 133 2.87 10.38 7.11
C GLN A 133 3.89 9.66 6.23
N ILE A 134 3.86 9.88 4.91
CA ILE A 134 4.79 9.25 3.98
C ILE A 134 5.96 10.21 3.73
N THR A 135 7.09 9.94 4.38
CA THR A 135 8.35 10.66 4.14
C THR A 135 9.01 10.19 2.84
N ASP A 136 9.97 10.97 2.32
CA ASP A 136 10.76 10.57 1.14
C ASP A 136 11.47 9.23 1.36
N ASP A 137 12.16 9.08 2.51
CA ASP A 137 12.87 7.86 2.86
C ASP A 137 11.92 6.67 3.03
N LEU A 138 10.74 6.88 3.62
CA LEU A 138 9.74 5.82 3.77
C LEU A 138 9.16 5.41 2.42
N ALA A 139 8.82 6.36 1.53
CA ALA A 139 8.36 6.05 0.18
C ALA A 139 9.42 5.25 -0.60
N LYS A 140 10.70 5.62 -0.51
CA LYS A 140 11.80 4.85 -1.10
C LYS A 140 11.92 3.46 -0.49
N LYS A 141 11.82 3.33 0.84
CA LYS A 141 11.90 2.06 1.58
C LYS A 141 10.79 1.08 1.18
N LEU A 142 9.56 1.57 0.99
CA LEU A 142 8.39 0.74 0.66
C LEU A 142 8.24 0.44 -0.84
N SER A 143 8.67 1.37 -1.71
CA SER A 143 8.59 1.19 -3.17
C SER A 143 9.46 0.01 -3.62
N PRO A 144 9.09 -0.73 -4.69
CA PRO A 144 9.91 -1.83 -5.23
C PRO A 144 11.34 -1.39 -5.59
N GLU A 145 12.31 -2.31 -5.57
CA GLU A 145 13.72 -1.97 -5.91
C GLU A 145 13.86 -1.56 -7.38
N SER A 146 12.98 -2.09 -8.23
CA SER A 146 12.83 -1.67 -9.63
C SER A 146 12.35 -0.22 -9.77
N GLY A 147 11.84 0.39 -8.70
CA GLY A 147 11.19 1.71 -8.69
C GLY A 147 9.76 1.69 -9.24
N MET A 148 9.31 0.57 -9.81
CA MET A 148 8.01 0.47 -10.49
C MET A 148 6.99 -0.27 -9.63
N ILE A 149 5.92 0.43 -9.27
CA ILE A 149 4.71 -0.12 -8.64
C ILE A 149 3.79 -0.61 -9.75
N ARG A 150 3.40 -1.88 -9.70
CA ARG A 150 2.50 -2.53 -10.66
C ARG A 150 1.20 -2.93 -9.96
N ALA A 151 0.08 -2.86 -10.68
CA ALA A 151 -1.21 -3.37 -10.19
C ALA A 151 -1.14 -4.87 -9.81
N SER A 152 -0.40 -5.65 -10.61
CA SER A 152 -0.08 -7.04 -10.31
C SER A 152 1.43 -7.22 -10.30
N VAL A 153 1.96 -7.83 -9.24
CA VAL A 153 3.39 -8.16 -9.16
C VAL A 153 3.77 -9.11 -10.30
N GLU A 154 4.89 -8.83 -10.95
CA GLU A 154 5.42 -9.71 -11.98
C GLU A 154 5.96 -10.99 -11.34
N LEU A 155 5.57 -12.14 -11.87
CA LEU A 155 5.92 -13.45 -11.32
C LEU A 155 6.84 -14.20 -12.27
N LEU A 156 7.86 -14.87 -11.72
CA LEU A 156 8.72 -15.78 -12.46
C LEU A 156 7.93 -17.01 -12.91
N SER A 157 8.15 -17.43 -14.14
CA SER A 157 7.63 -18.71 -14.63
C SER A 157 8.30 -19.87 -13.88
N THR A 158 7.51 -20.87 -13.52
CA THR A 158 8.05 -22.11 -12.93
C THR A 158 8.72 -22.95 -13.99
N THR A 159 9.88 -23.50 -13.64
CA THR A 159 10.51 -24.55 -14.43
C THR A 159 9.64 -25.83 -14.41
N ASP A 160 9.88 -26.73 -15.37
CA ASP A 160 9.20 -28.04 -15.38
C ASP A 160 9.57 -28.91 -14.16
N GLU A 161 10.73 -28.67 -13.54
CA GLU A 161 11.18 -29.38 -12.35
C GLU A 161 10.38 -28.97 -11.10
N ASP A 162 10.11 -27.66 -10.97
CA ASP A 162 9.38 -27.06 -9.84
C ASP A 162 7.86 -27.14 -10.00
N ARG A 163 7.36 -27.59 -11.15
CA ARG A 163 5.92 -27.70 -11.41
C ARG A 163 5.28 -28.70 -10.43
N PRO A 164 4.24 -28.30 -9.67
CA PRO A 164 3.56 -29.20 -8.75
C PRO A 164 2.97 -30.39 -9.49
N ARG A 165 3.16 -31.59 -8.93
CA ARG A 165 2.63 -32.84 -9.48
C ARG A 165 1.39 -33.35 -8.73
N GLY A 166 0.85 -32.52 -7.82
CA GLY A 166 -0.24 -32.87 -6.92
C GLY A 166 0.15 -33.90 -5.86
N VAL A 167 -0.70 -34.06 -4.85
CA VAL A 167 -0.53 -35.10 -3.84
C VAL A 167 -1.04 -36.42 -4.43
N LYS A 168 -0.16 -37.43 -4.55
CA LYS A 168 -0.60 -38.80 -4.90
C LYS A 168 -1.52 -39.29 -3.79
N SER A 169 -2.78 -39.53 -4.09
CA SER A 169 -3.64 -40.33 -3.22
C SER A 169 -2.98 -41.71 -3.13
N ALA A 170 -2.55 -42.11 -1.94
CA ALA A 170 -2.32 -43.52 -1.68
C ALA A 170 -3.66 -44.22 -1.94
N SER A 171 -3.81 -44.86 -3.10
CA SER A 171 -4.85 -45.84 -3.30
C SER A 171 -4.67 -46.86 -2.19
N ILE A 172 -5.71 -47.04 -1.38
CA ILE A 172 -5.83 -48.22 -0.54
C ILE A 172 -6.08 -49.36 -1.53
N ASP A 173 -5.01 -49.84 -2.18
CA ASP A 173 -5.06 -51.09 -2.90
C ASP A 173 -4.95 -52.18 -1.84
N SER A 174 -6.13 -52.68 -1.46
CA SER A 174 -6.30 -53.94 -0.77
C SER A 174 -5.76 -55.06 -1.66
N ASN A 175 -4.46 -55.32 -1.61
CA ASN A 175 -3.89 -56.58 -2.06
C ASN A 175 -3.20 -57.25 -0.88
N VAL A 176 -3.98 -58.15 -0.28
CA VAL A 176 -3.53 -59.24 0.56
C VAL A 176 -2.56 -60.10 -0.25
N SER A 177 -1.30 -60.13 0.14
CA SER A 177 -0.43 -61.29 -0.08
C SER A 177 0.61 -61.33 1.02
N GLY A 178 0.43 -62.29 1.92
CA GLY A 178 1.21 -62.46 3.13
C GLY A 178 2.68 -62.79 2.88
N SER A 179 3.48 -62.43 3.86
CA SER A 179 4.56 -63.29 4.34
C SER A 179 4.84 -62.92 5.78
N GLU A 180 4.55 -63.89 6.64
CA GLU A 180 4.92 -63.94 8.04
C GLU A 180 6.44 -63.80 8.18
N ASN A 181 6.88 -63.07 9.21
CA ASN A 181 8.01 -63.53 10.02
C ASN A 181 8.01 -62.81 11.38
N ASN A 182 7.95 -63.65 12.42
CA ASN A 182 7.99 -63.33 13.84
C ASN A 182 9.40 -62.91 14.31
N SER A 183 9.43 -61.99 15.28
CA SER A 183 10.31 -61.89 16.47
C SER A 183 10.38 -60.41 16.87
N GLU A 184 10.23 -59.95 18.11
CA GLU A 184 10.02 -60.51 19.44
C GLU A 184 9.46 -59.36 20.31
N GLU A 185 8.57 -59.67 21.25
CA GLU A 185 7.99 -58.70 22.18
C GLU A 185 9.01 -58.22 23.23
N SER A 186 9.01 -56.92 23.54
CA SER A 186 9.18 -56.48 24.93
C SER A 186 8.21 -55.35 25.24
N SER A 187 7.43 -55.56 26.28
CA SER A 187 6.28 -54.80 26.71
C SER A 187 6.67 -53.66 27.64
N THR A 188 6.27 -52.42 27.32
CA THR A 188 5.99 -51.39 28.34
C THR A 188 4.82 -50.50 27.90
N SER A 189 3.75 -50.67 28.66
CA SER A 189 2.55 -49.85 28.84
C SER A 189 2.51 -48.42 28.28
N GLY A 190 1.56 -48.20 27.36
CA GLY A 190 0.56 -47.14 27.51
C GLY A 190 0.90 -45.74 27.00
N GLN A 191 1.09 -45.56 25.68
CA GLN A 191 0.76 -44.30 25.01
C GLN A 191 0.16 -44.58 23.63
N SER A 192 -1.16 -44.42 23.51
CA SER A 192 -1.84 -44.38 22.23
C SER A 192 -1.48 -43.07 21.52
N VAL A 193 -0.32 -43.03 20.86
CA VAL A 193 -0.03 -41.99 19.86
C VAL A 193 -0.79 -42.36 18.60
N ALA A 194 -2.09 -42.09 18.60
CA ALA A 194 -2.85 -42.02 17.37
C ALA A 194 -2.26 -40.86 16.56
N LYS A 195 -1.32 -41.17 15.65
CA LYS A 195 -0.93 -40.27 14.55
C LYS A 195 -2.20 -39.92 13.81
N ARG A 196 -2.80 -38.78 14.16
CA ARG A 196 -3.95 -38.21 13.49
C ARG A 196 -3.48 -37.84 12.10
N PHE A 197 -3.70 -38.73 11.13
CA PHE A 197 -3.51 -38.41 9.71
C PHE A 197 -4.32 -37.14 9.45
N LYS A 198 -3.62 -36.04 9.17
CA LYS A 198 -4.24 -34.75 8.84
C LYS A 198 -5.08 -35.01 7.58
N ARG A 199 -6.40 -35.03 7.71
CA ARG A 199 -7.29 -35.14 6.55
C ARG A 199 -7.13 -33.85 5.77
N ILE A 200 -6.34 -33.91 4.70
CA ILE A 200 -6.17 -32.80 3.76
C ILE A 200 -7.54 -32.50 3.17
N THR A 201 -7.99 -31.26 3.34
CA THR A 201 -9.24 -30.72 2.79
C THR A 201 -9.18 -30.66 1.26
N ALA A 202 -10.32 -30.53 0.58
CA ALA A 202 -10.34 -30.39 -0.88
C ALA A 202 -9.53 -29.16 -1.34
N ALA A 203 -9.67 -28.03 -0.64
CA ALA A 203 -8.91 -26.81 -0.90
C ALA A 203 -7.39 -27.03 -0.76
N GLU A 204 -6.93 -27.68 0.32
CA GLU A 204 -5.50 -27.97 0.50
C GLU A 204 -4.95 -28.93 -0.59
N ARG A 205 -5.79 -29.76 -1.21
CA ARG A 205 -5.38 -30.60 -2.36
C ARG A 205 -5.27 -29.80 -3.65
N GLU A 206 -6.21 -28.88 -3.88
CA GLU A 206 -6.19 -27.97 -5.02
C GLU A 206 -4.99 -27.03 -4.94
N ASP A 207 -4.71 -26.45 -3.76
CA ASP A 207 -3.53 -25.61 -3.52
C ASP A 207 -2.22 -26.38 -3.77
N ALA A 208 -2.16 -27.66 -3.41
CA ALA A 208 -1.01 -28.52 -3.69
C ALA A 208 -0.81 -28.82 -5.20
N MET A 209 -1.79 -28.50 -6.05
CA MET A 209 -1.67 -28.57 -7.51
C MET A 209 -1.29 -27.21 -8.13
N LEU A 210 -1.34 -26.11 -7.38
CA LEU A 210 -1.00 -24.78 -7.89
C LEU A 210 0.51 -24.51 -7.79
N PRO A 211 1.13 -23.93 -8.84
CA PRO A 211 2.54 -23.55 -8.80
C PRO A 211 2.78 -22.48 -7.74
N SER A 212 3.84 -22.65 -6.93
CA SER A 212 4.32 -21.60 -6.04
C SER A 212 5.16 -20.61 -6.85
N LEU A 213 4.46 -19.65 -7.46
CA LEU A 213 5.08 -18.59 -8.25
C LEU A 213 5.80 -17.60 -7.32
N LYS A 214 7.04 -17.26 -7.67
CA LYS A 214 7.84 -16.27 -6.94
C LYS A 214 7.82 -14.93 -7.67
N PRO A 215 7.77 -13.81 -6.96
CA PRO A 215 7.94 -12.49 -7.57
C PRO A 215 9.27 -12.38 -8.30
N VAL A 216 9.29 -11.58 -9.37
CA VAL A 216 10.53 -11.11 -9.97
C VAL A 216 11.31 -10.33 -8.90
N PRO A 217 12.62 -10.60 -8.72
CA PRO A 217 13.44 -9.89 -7.75
C PRO A 217 13.35 -8.38 -7.94
N GLY A 218 13.06 -7.66 -6.84
CA GLY A 218 12.92 -6.20 -6.85
C GLY A 218 11.61 -5.66 -7.41
N ALA A 219 10.65 -6.51 -7.80
CA ALA A 219 9.33 -6.08 -8.31
C ALA A 219 8.27 -5.93 -7.21
N SER A 220 8.39 -6.64 -6.09
CA SER A 220 7.45 -6.54 -4.96
C SER A 220 7.62 -5.25 -4.18
N MET A 221 6.50 -4.72 -3.68
CA MET A 221 6.54 -3.69 -2.64
C MET A 221 7.16 -4.27 -1.37
N ARG A 222 7.94 -3.47 -0.66
CA ARG A 222 8.69 -3.92 0.52
C ARG A 222 7.97 -3.53 1.80
N PHE A 223 6.75 -4.05 1.94
CA PHE A 223 5.96 -3.89 3.16
C PHE A 223 6.56 -4.64 4.35
N THR A 224 6.23 -4.20 5.55
CA THR A 224 6.59 -4.90 6.79
C THR A 224 5.78 -6.18 6.89
N GLU A 225 6.46 -7.31 7.01
CA GLU A 225 5.78 -8.59 7.19
C GLU A 225 5.04 -8.61 8.55
N ILE A 226 3.75 -8.95 8.50
CA ILE A 226 2.96 -9.18 9.70
C ILE A 226 3.33 -10.57 10.24
N PRO A 227 3.84 -10.69 11.47
CA PRO A 227 4.21 -11.98 12.04
C PRO A 227 3.08 -13.01 11.97
N HIS A 228 3.38 -14.21 11.47
CA HIS A 228 2.44 -15.32 11.44
C HIS A 228 2.04 -15.73 12.87
N ASP A 229 3.04 -15.88 13.73
CA ASP A 229 2.84 -16.20 15.14
C ASP A 229 2.62 -14.91 15.91
N LYS A 230 1.37 -14.68 16.32
CA LYS A 230 0.94 -13.45 16.99
C LYS A 230 1.28 -13.41 18.49
N TYR A 231 2.12 -14.32 18.97
CA TYR A 231 2.42 -14.52 20.39
C TYR A 231 3.88 -14.95 20.58
N PRO A 232 4.47 -14.75 21.79
CA PRO A 232 5.85 -15.14 22.06
C PRO A 232 6.09 -16.66 21.91
N PRO A 233 7.27 -17.08 21.41
CA PRO A 233 7.62 -18.51 21.31
C PRO A 233 7.53 -19.24 22.65
N GLY A 234 6.96 -20.44 22.66
CA GLY A 234 6.80 -21.26 23.88
C GLY A 234 5.66 -20.83 24.80
N SER A 235 4.76 -19.95 24.34
CA SER A 235 3.59 -19.50 25.10
C SER A 235 2.64 -20.64 25.50
N THR A 236 2.04 -20.53 26.69
CA THR A 236 0.96 -21.43 27.11
C THR A 236 -0.31 -21.15 26.30
N PRO A 237 -1.26 -22.10 26.20
CA PRO A 237 -2.53 -21.88 25.48
C PRO A 237 -3.32 -20.65 25.96
N GLU A 238 -3.22 -20.32 27.24
CA GLU A 238 -3.81 -19.13 27.85
C GLU A 238 -3.17 -17.85 27.29
N VAL A 239 -1.83 -17.78 27.27
CA VAL A 239 -1.08 -16.63 26.71
C VAL A 239 -1.32 -16.50 25.20
N ILE A 240 -1.39 -17.62 24.47
CA ILE A 240 -1.75 -17.64 23.06
C ILE A 240 -3.13 -17.00 22.86
N THR A 241 -4.13 -17.44 23.64
CA THR A 241 -5.49 -16.89 23.55
C THR A 241 -5.51 -15.39 23.84
N LYS A 242 -4.77 -14.94 24.87
CA LYS A 242 -4.63 -13.51 25.20
C LYS A 242 -4.14 -12.70 23.99
N HIS A 243 -3.06 -13.12 23.34
CA HIS A 243 -2.48 -12.38 22.21
C HIS A 243 -3.29 -12.46 20.90
N TYR A 244 -4.18 -13.45 20.76
CA TYR A 244 -5.14 -13.44 19.65
C TYR A 244 -6.32 -12.49 19.89
N LEU A 245 -6.68 -12.26 21.16
CA LEU A 245 -7.71 -11.28 21.54
C LEU A 245 -7.16 -9.84 21.46
N ASP A 246 -5.90 -9.65 21.88
CA ASP A 246 -5.18 -8.38 21.79
C ASP A 246 -3.86 -8.54 21.04
N GLN A 247 -3.81 -7.95 19.83
CA GLN A 247 -2.67 -8.02 18.93
C GLN A 247 -1.61 -6.94 19.19
N SER A 248 -1.65 -6.28 20.35
CA SER A 248 -0.64 -5.30 20.78
C SER A 248 0.79 -5.81 20.66
N TYR A 249 1.04 -7.09 20.99
CA TYR A 249 2.35 -7.71 20.79
C TYR A 249 2.79 -7.76 19.32
N THR A 250 1.88 -8.08 18.41
CA THR A 250 2.15 -8.10 16.97
C THR A 250 2.48 -6.71 16.46
N LEU A 251 1.73 -5.69 16.88
CA LEU A 251 2.01 -4.29 16.52
C LEU A 251 3.39 -3.84 17.02
N GLU A 252 3.76 -4.20 18.25
CA GLU A 252 5.07 -3.88 18.80
C GLU A 252 6.22 -4.51 17.99
N LEU A 253 6.07 -5.75 17.52
CA LEU A 253 7.05 -6.40 16.65
C LEU A 253 7.18 -5.70 15.30
N MET A 254 6.09 -5.16 14.75
CA MET A 254 6.13 -4.40 13.50
C MET A 254 6.78 -3.03 13.71
N ILE A 255 6.41 -2.32 14.78
CA ILE A 255 7.03 -1.03 15.15
C ILE A 255 8.53 -1.19 15.39
N ALA A 256 8.97 -2.30 15.99
CA ALA A 256 10.39 -2.57 16.24
C ALA A 256 11.23 -2.77 14.96
N GLN A 257 10.60 -3.05 13.81
CA GLN A 257 11.26 -3.14 12.50
C GLN A 257 11.36 -1.78 11.79
N GLN A 258 10.72 -0.75 12.35
CA GLN A 258 10.70 0.59 11.79
C GLN A 258 11.70 1.51 12.49
N ASP A 259 12.19 2.49 11.74
CA ASP A 259 13.07 3.52 12.26
C ASP A 259 12.32 4.46 13.22
N GLU A 260 11.04 4.71 12.94
CA GLU A 260 10.13 5.49 13.78
C GLU A 260 8.78 4.79 13.93
N PRO A 261 8.14 4.81 15.12
CA PRO A 261 6.82 4.19 15.30
C PRO A 261 5.74 4.72 14.36
N LEU A 262 5.81 6.00 13.99
CA LEU A 262 4.82 6.63 13.12
C LEU A 262 4.91 6.14 11.65
N HIS A 263 6.02 5.54 11.26
CA HIS A 263 6.18 4.93 9.93
C HIS A 263 5.16 3.82 9.66
N ILE A 264 4.59 3.18 10.69
CA ILE A 264 3.51 2.21 10.48
C ILE A 264 2.26 2.87 9.87
N ILE A 265 2.00 4.15 10.20
CA ILE A 265 0.90 4.92 9.61
C ILE A 265 1.29 5.39 8.20
N GLY A 266 2.54 5.79 7.99
CA GLY A 266 3.04 6.07 6.64
C GLY A 266 2.94 4.85 5.72
N GLU A 267 3.25 3.65 6.21
CA GLU A 267 3.09 2.41 5.47
C GLU A 267 1.61 2.08 5.18
N LEU A 268 0.72 2.31 6.16
CA LEU A 268 -0.73 2.23 5.94
C LEU A 268 -1.20 3.19 4.85
N GLN A 269 -0.73 4.44 4.85
CA GLN A 269 -1.04 5.44 3.82
C GLN A 269 -0.49 5.03 2.45
N PHE A 270 0.75 4.58 2.39
CA PHE A 270 1.38 4.11 1.15
C PHE A 270 0.61 2.94 0.53
N ALA A 271 0.27 1.93 1.35
CA ALA A 271 -0.51 0.79 0.91
C ALA A 271 -1.89 1.21 0.38
N TYR A 272 -2.56 2.15 1.05
CA TYR A 272 -3.82 2.71 0.57
C TYR A 272 -3.69 3.40 -0.80
N LEU A 273 -2.64 4.21 -1.01
CA LEU A 273 -2.42 4.88 -2.29
C LEU A 273 -2.13 3.89 -3.43
N CYS A 274 -1.30 2.88 -3.17
CA CYS A 274 -1.00 1.80 -4.14
C CYS A 274 -2.24 0.95 -4.45
N PHE A 275 -3.12 0.75 -3.48
CA PHE A 275 -4.42 0.10 -3.68
C PHE A 275 -5.35 0.98 -4.51
N LEU A 276 -5.73 2.15 -3.99
CA LEU A 276 -6.80 2.98 -4.55
C LEU A 276 -6.44 3.49 -5.95
N ILE A 277 -5.21 3.98 -6.11
CA ILE A 277 -4.75 4.59 -7.35
C ILE A 277 -4.00 3.57 -8.19
N GLY A 278 -3.13 2.75 -7.58
CA GLY A 278 -2.31 1.78 -8.31
C GLY A 278 -3.05 0.49 -8.70
N HIS A 279 -4.28 0.32 -8.20
CA HIS A 279 -5.10 -0.88 -8.38
C HIS A 279 -4.39 -2.17 -7.91
N SER A 280 -3.51 -2.05 -6.92
CA SER A 280 -2.76 -3.19 -6.39
C SER A 280 -3.57 -3.97 -5.35
N LEU A 281 -3.84 -5.24 -5.67
CA LEU A 281 -4.53 -6.14 -4.73
C LEU A 281 -3.66 -6.48 -3.51
N GLU A 282 -2.36 -6.64 -3.70
CA GLU A 282 -1.41 -6.87 -2.61
C GLU A 282 -1.42 -5.70 -1.62
N ALA A 283 -1.41 -4.46 -2.13
CA ALA A 283 -1.49 -3.27 -1.30
C ALA A 283 -2.83 -3.17 -0.56
N PHE A 284 -3.94 -3.60 -1.18
CA PHE A 284 -5.24 -3.65 -0.52
C PHE A 284 -5.25 -4.64 0.64
N GLU A 285 -4.73 -5.85 0.42
CA GLU A 285 -4.66 -6.87 1.46
C GLU A 285 -3.79 -6.42 2.62
N HIS A 286 -2.65 -5.81 2.33
CA HIS A 286 -1.76 -5.26 3.35
C HIS A 286 -2.41 -4.13 4.15
N TRP A 287 -2.98 -3.13 3.47
CA TRP A 287 -3.74 -2.05 4.09
C TRP A 287 -4.85 -2.60 5.00
N LYS A 288 -5.67 -3.52 4.50
CA LYS A 288 -6.74 -4.18 5.25
C LYS A 288 -6.21 -4.86 6.51
N ASN A 289 -5.10 -5.59 6.40
CA ASN A 289 -4.51 -6.29 7.52
C ASN A 289 -3.95 -5.34 8.58
N LEU A 290 -3.33 -4.22 8.16
CA LEU A 290 -2.88 -3.17 9.08
C LEU A 290 -4.05 -2.50 9.82
N VAL A 291 -5.16 -2.19 9.12
CA VAL A 291 -6.36 -1.64 9.75
C VAL A 291 -6.93 -2.61 10.79
N ILE A 292 -7.04 -3.90 10.44
CA ILE A 292 -7.54 -4.93 11.35
C ILE A 292 -6.62 -5.09 12.57
N LEU A 293 -5.30 -5.07 12.35
CA LEU A 293 -4.30 -5.16 13.41
C LEU A 293 -4.44 -4.00 14.40
N LEU A 294 -4.39 -2.76 13.91
CA LEU A 294 -4.52 -1.56 14.74
C LEU A 294 -5.86 -1.53 15.49
N CYS A 295 -6.96 -1.91 14.84
CA CYS A 295 -8.27 -2.04 15.48
C CYS A 295 -8.39 -3.20 16.49
N SER A 296 -7.39 -4.08 16.59
CA SER A 296 -7.37 -5.22 17.50
C SER A 296 -6.28 -5.09 18.58
N CYS A 297 -5.83 -3.86 18.85
CA CYS A 297 -4.82 -3.56 19.85
C CYS A 297 -5.45 -2.75 21.00
N ASP A 298 -5.71 -3.40 22.12
CA ASP A 298 -6.28 -2.75 23.30
C ASP A 298 -5.17 -2.18 24.20
N ASP A 299 -4.13 -2.97 24.54
CA ASP A 299 -3.04 -2.49 25.41
C ASP A 299 -2.16 -1.42 24.71
N ALA A 300 -1.91 -1.55 23.39
CA ALA A 300 -0.99 -0.68 22.67
C ALA A 300 -1.53 0.74 22.45
N ILE A 301 -2.84 0.96 22.53
CA ILE A 301 -3.43 2.30 22.35
C ILE A 301 -2.92 3.29 23.40
N HIS A 302 -2.70 2.81 24.63
CA HIS A 302 -2.18 3.59 25.74
C HIS A 302 -0.68 3.82 25.68
N LYS A 303 0.06 2.97 24.95
CA LYS A 303 1.51 3.09 24.82
C LYS A 303 1.91 3.93 23.62
N TYR A 304 1.15 3.84 22.53
CA TYR A 304 1.45 4.48 21.24
C TYR A 304 0.38 5.50 20.86
N HIS A 305 -0.03 6.36 21.79
CA HIS A 305 -1.09 7.38 21.58
C HIS A 305 -0.93 8.16 20.28
N THR A 306 0.28 8.62 19.94
CA THR A 306 0.55 9.35 18.70
C THR A 306 0.22 8.52 17.45
N VAL A 307 0.60 7.24 17.44
CA VAL A 307 0.32 6.32 16.32
C VAL A 307 -1.19 6.19 16.13
N PHE A 308 -1.94 5.99 17.21
CA PHE A 308 -3.40 5.83 17.16
C PHE A 308 -4.15 7.12 16.82
N PHE A 309 -3.67 8.28 17.28
CA PHE A 309 -4.21 9.58 16.86
C PHE A 309 -4.07 9.77 15.35
N HIS A 310 -2.87 9.51 14.80
CA HIS A 310 -2.64 9.61 13.36
C HIS A 310 -3.37 8.53 12.56
N PHE A 311 -3.55 7.33 13.13
CA PHE A 311 -4.37 6.27 12.55
C PHE A 311 -5.83 6.70 12.38
N ILE A 312 -6.46 7.24 13.44
CA ILE A 312 -7.87 7.68 13.40
C ILE A 312 -8.06 8.74 12.32
N ARG A 313 -7.20 9.77 12.31
CA ARG A 313 -7.25 10.83 11.28
C ARG A 313 -7.05 10.28 9.88
N THR A 314 -6.09 9.35 9.71
CA THR A 314 -5.81 8.74 8.41
C THR A 314 -7.01 7.95 7.90
N ILE A 315 -7.64 7.15 8.75
CA ILE A 315 -8.75 6.29 8.37
C ILE A 315 -10.01 7.08 8.05
N GLU A 316 -10.30 8.14 8.80
CA GLU A 316 -11.40 9.05 8.48
C GLU A 316 -11.32 9.55 7.04
N ILE A 317 -10.16 10.09 6.66
CA ILE A 317 -9.91 10.61 5.30
C ILE A 317 -9.94 9.48 4.25
N GLN A 318 -9.34 8.32 4.55
CA GLN A 318 -9.30 7.19 3.63
C GLN A 318 -10.68 6.57 3.38
N ILE A 319 -11.56 6.54 4.38
CA ILE A 319 -12.92 6.01 4.23
C ILE A 319 -13.75 6.96 3.36
N ASP A 320 -13.63 8.28 3.58
CA ASP A 320 -14.34 9.28 2.78
C ASP A 320 -13.97 9.22 1.29
N GLU A 321 -12.73 8.84 0.97
CA GLU A 321 -12.25 8.69 -0.41
C GLU A 321 -12.49 7.32 -1.03
N MET A 322 -12.79 6.31 -0.21
CA MET A 322 -12.94 4.94 -0.71
C MET A 322 -14.30 4.80 -1.41
N PRO A 323 -14.34 4.31 -2.66
CA PRO A 323 -15.61 4.10 -3.36
C PRO A 323 -16.50 3.12 -2.58
N GLU A 324 -17.80 3.40 -2.57
CA GLU A 324 -18.78 2.60 -1.81
C GLU A 324 -18.74 1.12 -2.16
N ASP A 325 -18.45 0.78 -3.42
CA ASP A 325 -18.36 -0.61 -3.90
C ASP A 325 -17.22 -1.42 -3.22
N PHE A 326 -16.17 -0.75 -2.75
CA PHE A 326 -15.09 -1.40 -1.99
C PHE A 326 -15.46 -1.61 -0.51
N LEU A 327 -16.38 -0.79 0.02
CA LEU A 327 -16.92 -0.91 1.36
C LEU A 327 -18.10 -1.89 1.42
N ALA A 328 -18.91 -1.93 0.36
CA ALA A 328 -20.03 -2.84 0.16
C ALA A 328 -19.53 -4.13 -0.52
N ASP A 329 -18.75 -4.90 0.24
CA ASP A 329 -18.11 -6.17 -0.14
C ASP A 329 -18.83 -6.96 -1.28
N ILE A 330 -18.25 -6.93 -2.49
CA ILE A 330 -18.75 -7.59 -3.71
C ILE A 330 -18.62 -9.12 -3.63
N VAL A 331 -17.88 -9.68 -2.66
CA VAL A 331 -17.60 -11.12 -2.59
C VAL A 331 -18.09 -11.79 -1.30
N MET A 332 -18.18 -11.09 -0.17
CA MET A 332 -18.59 -11.71 1.09
C MET A 332 -19.45 -10.78 1.96
N ASN A 333 -20.63 -11.23 2.41
CA ASN A 333 -21.53 -10.50 3.31
C ASN A 333 -20.98 -10.23 4.75
N LYS A 334 -19.68 -9.89 4.90
CA LYS A 334 -19.00 -9.61 6.18
C LYS A 334 -17.87 -8.60 5.98
N ASN A 335 -18.18 -7.31 5.87
CA ASN A 335 -17.15 -6.25 5.91
C ASN A 335 -16.44 -6.25 7.28
N LEU A 336 -15.37 -7.04 7.38
CA LEU A 336 -14.59 -7.23 8.60
C LEU A 336 -13.91 -5.93 9.04
N VAL A 337 -13.51 -5.09 8.09
CA VAL A 337 -12.94 -3.77 8.35
C VAL A 337 -13.95 -2.89 9.08
N TYR A 338 -15.18 -2.78 8.56
CA TYR A 338 -16.27 -2.05 9.21
C TYR A 338 -16.56 -2.59 10.61
N LYS A 339 -16.64 -3.92 10.78
CA LYS A 339 -16.85 -4.52 12.10
C LYS A 339 -15.74 -4.12 13.08
N LYS A 340 -14.48 -4.19 12.63
CA LYS A 340 -13.31 -3.87 13.45
C LYS A 340 -13.21 -2.40 13.80
N LEU A 341 -13.46 -1.51 12.84
CA LEU A 341 -13.54 -0.06 13.10
C LEU A 341 -14.66 0.27 14.09
N ARG A 342 -15.83 -0.35 13.94
CA ARG A 342 -16.95 -0.15 14.88
C ARG A 342 -16.64 -0.66 16.29
N GLU A 343 -15.91 -1.76 16.42
CA GLU A 343 -15.43 -2.25 17.72
C GLU A 343 -14.39 -1.29 18.30
N PHE A 344 -13.39 -0.90 17.52
CA PHE A 344 -12.34 0.03 17.91
C PHE A 344 -12.89 1.39 18.38
N PHE A 345 -13.77 2.02 17.62
CA PHE A 345 -14.33 3.32 18.00
C PHE A 345 -15.16 3.27 19.28
N LYS A 346 -15.74 2.11 19.65
CA LYS A 346 -16.41 1.97 20.95
C LYS A 346 -15.43 1.94 22.12
N THR A 347 -14.28 1.29 21.93
CA THR A 347 -13.22 1.23 22.94
C THR A 347 -12.50 2.58 23.04
N ALA A 348 -12.10 3.16 21.90
CA ALA A 348 -11.40 4.43 21.84
C ALA A 348 -12.24 5.60 22.41
N TYR A 349 -13.52 5.73 22.05
CA TYR A 349 -14.37 6.82 22.58
C TYR A 349 -14.58 6.76 24.10
N TRP A 350 -14.35 5.62 24.75
CA TRP A 350 -14.37 5.56 26.22
C TRP A 350 -13.13 6.26 26.80
N ASP A 351 -11.97 6.06 26.18
CA ASP A 351 -10.68 6.51 26.72
C ASP A 351 -10.29 7.94 26.34
N PHE A 352 -10.72 8.46 25.18
CA PHE A 352 -10.37 9.82 24.74
C PHE A 352 -11.16 10.95 25.41
N THR A 353 -12.23 10.65 26.17
CA THR A 353 -13.02 11.68 26.90
C THR A 353 -12.27 12.35 28.06
N GLY A 354 -11.12 11.81 28.46
CA GLY A 354 -10.26 12.38 29.51
C GLY A 354 -9.14 13.29 28.99
N LEU A 355 -8.99 13.48 27.68
CA LEU A 355 -7.89 14.27 27.10
C LEU A 355 -8.28 15.72 26.78
N ASP A 356 -9.57 16.05 26.75
CA ASP A 356 -10.07 17.41 26.52
C ASP A 356 -9.92 18.34 27.77
N SER A 357 -9.35 17.86 28.88
CA SER A 357 -9.21 18.68 30.10
C SER A 357 -7.95 19.55 30.14
N ASP A 358 -6.95 19.29 29.29
CA ASP A 358 -5.60 19.87 29.44
C ASP A 358 -5.18 20.82 28.29
N GLU A 359 -6.06 21.13 27.34
CA GLU A 359 -5.81 22.11 26.27
C GLU A 359 -6.48 23.49 26.53
N GLU A 360 -6.25 24.11 27.69
CA GLU A 360 -6.60 25.53 27.91
C GLU A 360 -5.53 26.52 27.41
N ASP A 361 -4.34 26.07 27.03
CA ASP A 361 -3.20 26.96 26.70
C ASP A 361 -3.06 27.34 25.20
N GLU A 362 -3.92 26.85 24.31
CA GLU A 362 -3.87 27.19 22.86
C GLU A 362 -5.09 27.98 22.34
N ARG A 363 -5.83 28.69 23.21
CA ARG A 363 -6.88 29.60 22.72
C ARG A 363 -6.25 30.87 22.15
N PRO A 364 -6.60 31.30 20.91
CA PRO A 364 -6.10 32.55 20.37
C PRO A 364 -6.56 33.73 21.24
N VAL A 365 -5.61 34.58 21.63
CA VAL A 365 -5.89 35.82 22.37
C VAL A 365 -6.73 36.74 21.50
N ILE A 366 -8.02 36.87 21.82
CA ILE A 366 -8.91 37.83 21.17
C ILE A 366 -8.59 39.23 21.73
N VAL A 367 -7.77 39.99 21.01
CA VAL A 367 -7.56 41.41 21.28
C VAL A 367 -8.80 42.16 20.79
N ARG A 368 -9.61 42.66 21.73
CA ARG A 368 -10.70 43.61 21.40
C ARG A 368 -10.07 44.98 21.12
N ILE A 369 -10.15 45.41 19.87
CA ILE A 369 -9.83 46.78 19.48
C ILE A 369 -11.09 47.61 19.75
N ASP A 370 -11.09 48.38 20.85
CA ASP A 370 -12.11 49.39 21.08
C ASP A 370 -11.97 50.49 20.01
N GLY A 371 -13.02 50.64 19.20
CA GLY A 371 -13.14 51.74 18.24
C GLY A 371 -13.33 53.09 18.94
N PRO A 372 -13.01 54.21 18.29
CA PRO A 372 -13.04 55.53 18.90
C PRO A 372 -14.49 55.92 19.21
N GLY A 373 -14.75 56.24 20.48
CA GLY A 373 -15.98 56.88 20.89
C GLY A 373 -16.01 58.33 20.41
N ASP A 374 -17.06 58.67 19.67
CA ASP A 374 -17.49 60.06 19.48
C ASP A 374 -18.01 60.63 20.81
N CYS A 375 -17.27 61.59 21.38
CA CYS A 375 -17.74 62.87 21.96
C CYS A 375 -16.62 63.55 22.75
#